data_AF-A0A8H5M8D2-F1
#
_entry.id   AF-A0A8H5M8D2-F1
#
_cell.length_a   1.000
_cell.length_b   1.000
_cell.length_c   1.000
_cell.angle_alpha   90.00
_cell.angle_beta   90.00
_cell.angle_gamma   90.00
#
_symmetry.space_group_name_H-M   'P 1'
#
loop_
_entity.id
_entity.type
_entity.pdbx_description
1 polymer ?
#
loop_
_entity_poly.entity_id
_entity_poly.type
_entity_poly.pdbx_seq_one_letter_code
_entity_poly.pdbx_strand_id
1 'polypeptide(L)'
;MVKDMHMRRETGDNTVVQVSTPSSSNASGAQEELTVVDKAELHLKSESEKNLSGEDDTIWVDFEEGDIRNPVNFSRSKKWSITYLCCFSTVMGSCVASAYNMGFESMIADLNCTEFQATIGLALFALGFGVVPLVTASFSEEFGRQPLYYSAVIGIELMYIMIAEAKNIQTVLIARFLQGSFASTWATMVGGSIADIWPSRERGLPMSLFSFAAVGGVGIGPVCAGWIEMNPRLQWRWIQWIEMIVTALYLILLPVIMTETRSSIILIRIARKMRKETGNNRYRARVELERTKLSTLIYISCTRPIQLLLTEPVVASFSVNSLLWIGFMWGILYCMIESIGLVFKTVHGFNIGQVGTVFVTFIISAFLGVCTNLYQDHLYRKNFATRGPEARLYLACLAAILAPSGMFIYAWSTFSHVPWIALAIGITVFLYATFIIYSAVFTYLADCYGPFASSALAGQSLLRNIAAMAFPLFTQQMFTRLTFKWANTLFGCIACLMMPIPFILFFYGPRIRSKSRFSRMVMMAEQSIGGKA
;
A
#
# COMPACT_ATOMS: atom_id res chain seq x y z
N MET A 1 14.91 -20.70 34.42
CA MET A 1 14.24 -21.92 33.89
C MET A 1 14.67 -22.09 32.44
N VAL A 2 15.93 -22.48 32.28
CA VAL A 2 16.62 -22.73 31.00
C VAL A 2 17.08 -24.18 31.13
N LYS A 3 16.38 -25.10 30.50
CA LYS A 3 16.84 -26.47 30.31
C LYS A 3 16.07 -27.07 29.14
N ASP A 4 16.84 -27.71 28.28
CA ASP A 4 16.45 -28.57 27.15
C ASP A 4 16.18 -27.86 25.82
N MET A 5 17.24 -27.28 25.25
CA MET A 5 17.40 -27.09 23.79
C MET A 5 18.36 -28.18 23.30
N HIS A 6 17.87 -29.11 22.47
CA HIS A 6 18.72 -30.16 21.90
C HIS A 6 19.41 -29.68 20.62
N MET A 7 20.75 -29.73 20.67
CA MET A 7 21.63 -29.41 19.55
C MET A 7 21.57 -30.50 18.48
N ARG A 8 21.29 -30.13 17.22
CA ARG A 8 21.66 -30.95 16.07
C ARG A 8 23.09 -30.60 15.65
N ARG A 9 24.02 -31.52 15.90
CA ARG A 9 25.24 -31.65 15.08
C ARG A 9 24.84 -32.49 13.87
N GLU A 10 24.67 -31.87 12.71
CA GLU A 10 24.68 -32.62 11.46
C GLU A 10 26.16 -32.86 11.11
N THR A 11 26.65 -34.06 11.45
CA THR A 11 27.88 -34.62 10.88
C THR A 11 27.66 -34.83 9.40
N GLY A 12 28.57 -34.28 8.59
CA GLY A 12 28.47 -34.25 7.15
C GLY A 12 28.19 -35.61 6.52
N ASP A 13 27.14 -35.65 5.71
CA ASP A 13 27.04 -36.59 4.62
C ASP A 13 26.94 -35.77 3.32
N ASN A 14 28.09 -35.60 2.68
CA ASN A 14 28.25 -34.89 1.42
C ASN A 14 27.58 -35.69 0.30
N THR A 15 26.26 -35.58 0.15
CA THR A 15 25.62 -35.79 -1.14
C THR A 15 25.58 -34.46 -1.88
N VAL A 16 26.69 -34.20 -2.57
CA VAL A 16 26.78 -33.14 -3.58
C VAL A 16 25.73 -33.44 -4.66
N VAL A 17 24.57 -32.79 -4.58
CA VAL A 17 23.67 -32.68 -5.73
C VAL A 17 24.37 -31.73 -6.70
N GLN A 18 25.17 -32.28 -7.60
CA GLN A 18 25.66 -31.56 -8.76
C GLN A 18 24.45 -31.08 -9.56
N VAL A 19 24.17 -29.79 -9.47
CA VAL A 19 23.37 -29.10 -10.48
C VAL A 19 24.22 -29.14 -11.75
N SER A 20 23.87 -30.04 -12.66
CA SER A 20 24.44 -30.06 -14.01
C SER A 20 24.22 -28.69 -14.64
N THR A 21 25.30 -27.95 -14.84
CA THR A 21 25.32 -26.77 -15.69
C THR A 21 24.86 -27.20 -17.10
N PRO A 22 23.97 -26.43 -17.76
CA PRO A 22 23.64 -26.71 -19.14
C PRO A 22 24.92 -26.62 -19.97
N SER A 23 25.08 -27.54 -20.92
CA SER A 23 26.16 -27.54 -21.91
C SER A 23 26.36 -26.15 -22.52
N SER A 24 27.63 -25.76 -22.60
CA SER A 24 28.19 -24.43 -22.88
C SER A 24 27.87 -23.80 -24.25
N SER A 25 26.90 -24.30 -25.00
CA SER A 25 26.59 -23.78 -26.34
C SER A 25 25.36 -22.85 -26.42
N ASN A 26 24.52 -22.77 -25.38
CA ASN A 26 23.32 -21.90 -25.38
C ASN A 26 23.32 -20.80 -24.30
N ALA A 27 24.39 -20.67 -23.52
CA ALA A 27 24.48 -19.73 -22.40
C ALA A 27 24.94 -18.31 -22.79
N SER A 28 25.54 -18.13 -23.97
CA SER A 28 26.12 -16.85 -24.39
C SER A 28 25.08 -15.76 -24.67
N GLY A 29 23.85 -16.12 -25.06
CA GLY A 29 22.78 -15.15 -25.33
C GLY A 29 22.00 -14.66 -24.10
N ALA A 30 22.12 -15.33 -22.94
CA ALA A 30 21.32 -15.02 -21.75
C ALA A 30 22.10 -14.31 -20.64
N GLN A 31 23.44 -14.39 -20.65
CA GLN A 31 24.29 -13.73 -19.64
C GLN A 31 24.57 -12.25 -19.93
N GLU A 32 24.33 -11.76 -21.15
CA GLU A 32 24.62 -10.37 -21.54
C GLU A 32 23.51 -9.35 -21.19
N GLU A 33 22.29 -9.79 -20.85
CA GLU A 33 21.13 -8.89 -20.67
C GLU A 33 20.71 -8.64 -19.21
N LEU A 34 21.63 -8.80 -18.26
CA LEU A 34 21.33 -8.59 -16.84
C LEU A 34 21.57 -7.13 -16.43
N THR A 35 20.58 -6.45 -15.84
CA THR A 35 20.72 -5.05 -15.40
C THR A 35 21.76 -4.93 -14.28
N VAL A 36 22.32 -3.74 -14.06
CA VAL A 36 23.32 -3.49 -12.99
C VAL A 36 22.79 -3.93 -11.61
N VAL A 37 21.48 -3.79 -11.36
CA VAL A 37 20.83 -4.21 -10.12
C VAL A 37 20.76 -5.73 -10.01
N ASP A 38 20.43 -6.43 -11.09
CA ASP A 38 20.40 -7.89 -11.11
C ASP A 38 21.80 -8.50 -10.99
N LYS A 39 22.82 -7.83 -11.56
CA LYS A 39 24.23 -8.25 -11.40
C LYS A 39 24.69 -8.03 -9.97
N ALA A 40 24.28 -6.94 -9.32
CA ALA A 40 24.54 -6.70 -7.92
C ALA A 40 23.86 -7.78 -7.04
N GLU A 41 22.62 -8.18 -7.34
CA GLU A 41 21.88 -9.20 -6.58
C GLU A 41 22.42 -10.63 -6.79
N LEU A 42 22.88 -10.98 -8.01
CA LEU A 42 23.60 -12.24 -8.26
C LEU A 42 24.99 -12.25 -7.62
N HIS A 43 25.71 -11.13 -7.65
CA HIS A 43 26.95 -10.99 -6.90
C HIS A 43 26.69 -11.17 -5.40
N LEU A 44 25.64 -10.55 -4.86
CA LEU A 44 25.23 -10.70 -3.45
C LEU A 44 24.83 -12.15 -3.10
N LYS A 45 24.11 -12.86 -3.97
CA LYS A 45 23.82 -14.30 -3.78
C LYS A 45 25.09 -15.15 -3.84
N SER A 46 25.99 -14.89 -4.79
CA SER A 46 27.26 -15.61 -4.89
C SER A 46 28.22 -15.32 -3.73
N GLU A 47 28.15 -14.11 -3.17
CA GLU A 47 28.93 -13.68 -2.02
C GLU A 47 28.34 -14.24 -0.72
N SER A 48 27.00 -14.33 -0.63
CA SER A 48 26.28 -15.06 0.42
C SER A 48 26.65 -16.56 0.40
N GLU A 49 26.59 -17.22 -0.75
CA GLU A 49 26.98 -18.63 -0.91
C GLU A 49 28.47 -18.87 -0.59
N LYS A 50 29.37 -17.95 -0.95
CA LYS A 50 30.78 -17.99 -0.53
C LYS A 50 30.94 -17.84 0.99
N ASN A 51 30.17 -16.96 1.63
CA ASN A 51 30.19 -16.80 3.08
C ASN A 51 29.61 -18.02 3.82
N LEU A 52 28.67 -18.76 3.22
CA LEU A 52 28.17 -20.03 3.74
C LEU A 52 29.24 -21.14 3.72
N SER A 53 30.20 -21.08 2.79
CA SER A 53 31.28 -22.07 2.66
C SER A 53 32.53 -21.80 3.52
N GLY A 54 32.55 -20.70 4.29
CA GLY A 54 33.79 -20.15 4.89
C GLY A 54 33.98 -20.21 6.41
N GLU A 55 33.03 -20.69 7.22
CA GLU A 55 33.20 -20.74 8.69
C GLU A 55 32.74 -22.10 9.25
N ASP A 56 33.68 -23.05 9.40
CA ASP A 56 33.50 -24.44 9.86
C ASP A 56 33.11 -24.57 11.35
N ASP A 57 32.56 -23.52 11.96
CA ASP A 57 32.27 -23.47 13.39
C ASP A 57 31.07 -22.54 13.75
N THR A 58 30.19 -22.15 12.83
CA THR A 58 29.01 -21.32 13.17
C THR A 58 27.82 -22.15 13.66
N ILE A 59 27.28 -21.86 14.86
CA ILE A 59 26.06 -22.50 15.39
C ILE A 59 24.85 -21.68 14.94
N TRP A 60 23.98 -22.28 14.14
CA TRP A 60 22.77 -21.65 13.62
C TRP A 60 21.65 -21.64 14.65
N VAL A 61 21.07 -20.46 14.85
CA VAL A 61 19.87 -20.28 15.68
C VAL A 61 18.68 -20.17 14.74
N ASP A 62 17.81 -21.18 14.74
CA ASP A 62 16.53 -21.22 14.04
C ASP A 62 15.39 -21.49 15.05
N PHE A 63 14.14 -21.21 14.67
CA PHE A 63 12.98 -21.50 15.53
C PHE A 63 12.71 -23.01 15.58
N GLU A 64 12.39 -23.55 16.75
CA GLU A 64 11.89 -24.92 16.89
C GLU A 64 10.46 -25.04 16.32
N GLU A 65 10.09 -26.25 15.89
CA GLU A 65 8.72 -26.53 15.43
C GLU A 65 7.71 -26.25 16.56
N GLY A 66 6.88 -25.23 16.36
CA GLY A 66 5.87 -24.83 17.36
C GLY A 66 6.33 -23.77 18.38
N ASP A 67 7.52 -23.17 18.25
CA ASP A 67 7.96 -22.11 19.17
C ASP A 67 6.96 -20.94 19.19
N ILE A 68 6.47 -20.58 20.38
CA ILE A 68 5.51 -19.49 20.66
C ILE A 68 6.12 -18.12 20.28
N ARG A 69 7.46 -18.02 20.22
CA ARG A 69 8.18 -16.81 19.79
C ARG A 69 8.09 -16.58 18.29
N ASN A 70 7.76 -17.60 17.51
CA ASN A 70 7.53 -17.43 16.08
C ASN A 70 6.19 -16.69 15.86
N PRO A 71 6.18 -15.54 15.16
CA PRO A 71 4.96 -14.77 14.86
C PRO A 71 3.84 -15.59 14.20
N VAL A 72 4.20 -16.61 13.43
CA VAL A 72 3.25 -17.52 12.78
C VAL A 72 2.49 -18.38 13.80
N ASN A 73 3.07 -18.63 14.98
CA ASN A 73 2.48 -19.47 16.04
C ASN A 73 1.77 -18.68 17.14
N PHE A 74 1.58 -17.36 16.97
CA PHE A 74 0.80 -16.56 17.93
C PHE A 74 -0.63 -17.08 18.08
N SER A 75 -1.20 -16.94 19.29
CA SER A 75 -2.60 -17.28 19.54
C SER A 75 -3.53 -16.48 18.61
N ARG A 76 -4.63 -17.08 18.14
CA ARG A 76 -5.56 -16.42 17.20
C ARG A 76 -6.04 -15.05 17.71
N SER A 77 -6.33 -14.93 19.01
CA SER A 77 -6.72 -13.66 19.62
C SER A 77 -5.63 -12.61 19.47
N LYS A 78 -4.36 -12.95 19.74
CA LYS A 78 -3.23 -12.04 19.55
C LYS A 78 -3.03 -11.63 18.09
N LYS A 79 -3.17 -12.58 17.15
CA LYS A 79 -3.09 -12.29 15.70
C LYS A 79 -4.14 -11.26 15.28
N TRP A 80 -5.38 -11.44 15.72
CA TRP A 80 -6.47 -10.51 15.44
C TRP A 80 -6.28 -9.16 16.12
N SER A 81 -5.87 -9.11 17.39
CA SER A 81 -5.59 -7.84 18.07
C SER A 81 -4.52 -7.02 17.36
N ILE A 82 -3.42 -7.65 16.93
CA ILE A 82 -2.38 -6.96 16.14
C ILE A 82 -2.94 -6.52 14.78
N THR A 83 -3.74 -7.37 14.12
CA THR A 83 -4.36 -7.05 12.82
C THR A 83 -5.29 -5.84 12.93
N TYR A 84 -6.16 -5.78 13.95
CA TYR A 84 -7.06 -4.64 14.17
C TYR A 84 -6.29 -3.37 14.49
N LEU A 85 -5.26 -3.45 15.35
CA LEU A 85 -4.42 -2.31 15.68
C LEU A 85 -3.69 -1.77 14.43
N CYS A 86 -3.15 -2.68 13.62
CA CYS A 86 -2.54 -2.36 12.32
C CYS A 86 -3.54 -1.67 11.39
N CYS A 87 -4.73 -2.24 11.20
CA CYS A 87 -5.78 -1.65 10.35
C CYS A 87 -6.24 -0.29 10.88
N PHE A 88 -6.33 -0.11 12.20
CA PHE A 88 -6.68 1.17 12.83
C PHE A 88 -5.67 2.27 12.46
N SER A 89 -4.37 1.97 12.46
CA SER A 89 -3.35 2.93 11.97
C SER A 89 -3.54 3.34 10.51
N THR A 90 -4.01 2.42 9.66
CA THR A 90 -4.32 2.72 8.25
C THR A 90 -5.57 3.58 8.11
N VAL A 91 -6.62 3.29 8.90
CA VAL A 91 -7.82 4.15 8.97
C VAL A 91 -7.40 5.56 9.34
N MET A 92 -6.60 5.72 10.39
CA MET A 92 -6.17 7.04 10.86
C MET A 92 -5.37 7.77 9.79
N GLY A 93 -4.34 7.14 9.21
CA GLY A 93 -3.56 7.73 8.12
C GLY A 93 -4.42 8.17 6.92
N SER A 94 -5.46 7.40 6.61
CA SER A 94 -6.40 7.72 5.52
C SER A 94 -7.37 8.85 5.91
N CYS A 95 -7.84 8.87 7.17
CA CYS A 95 -8.64 9.97 7.72
C CYS A 95 -7.90 11.30 7.57
N VAL A 96 -6.63 11.37 8.01
CA VAL A 96 -5.80 12.58 7.94
C VAL A 96 -5.68 13.14 6.51
N ALA A 97 -5.63 12.25 5.52
CA ALA A 97 -5.52 12.64 4.12
C ALA A 97 -6.74 13.44 3.67
N SER A 98 -7.93 12.97 4.07
CA SER A 98 -9.24 13.43 3.61
C SER A 98 -9.89 14.51 4.49
N ALA A 99 -9.72 14.45 5.81
CA ALA A 99 -10.33 15.37 6.77
C ALA A 99 -9.93 16.83 6.54
N TYR A 100 -8.70 17.04 6.04
CA TYR A 100 -8.13 18.35 5.76
C TYR A 100 -9.01 19.22 4.83
N ASN A 101 -9.67 18.60 3.84
CA ASN A 101 -10.51 19.34 2.88
C ASN A 101 -11.72 20.01 3.55
N MET A 102 -12.28 19.41 4.60
CA MET A 102 -13.46 19.97 5.28
C MET A 102 -13.15 21.27 6.04
N GLY A 103 -11.90 21.50 6.41
CA GLY A 103 -11.47 22.70 7.15
C GLY A 103 -11.03 23.89 6.28
N PHE A 104 -11.21 23.83 4.95
CA PHE A 104 -10.70 24.87 4.04
C PHE A 104 -11.30 26.25 4.34
N GLU A 105 -12.60 26.32 4.63
CA GLU A 105 -13.31 27.59 4.81
C GLU A 105 -12.79 28.39 6.01
N SER A 106 -12.71 27.78 7.20
CA SER A 106 -12.15 28.49 8.35
C SER A 106 -10.64 28.69 8.26
N MET A 107 -9.89 27.79 7.61
CA MET A 107 -8.44 27.95 7.43
C MET A 107 -8.10 29.13 6.50
N ILE A 108 -8.86 29.31 5.41
CA ILE A 108 -8.70 30.42 4.48
C ILE A 108 -8.97 31.75 5.19
N ALA A 109 -10.01 31.81 6.02
CA ALA A 109 -10.36 33.00 6.80
C ALA A 109 -9.33 33.33 7.89
N ASP A 110 -8.80 32.33 8.60
CA ASP A 110 -7.85 32.51 9.70
C ASP A 110 -6.44 32.88 9.20
N LEU A 111 -5.94 32.18 8.17
CA LEU A 111 -4.58 32.35 7.65
C LEU A 111 -4.48 33.36 6.50
N ASN A 112 -5.60 33.97 6.07
CA ASN A 112 -5.69 34.86 4.91
C ASN A 112 -4.98 34.29 3.67
N CYS A 113 -5.21 33.01 3.38
CA CYS A 113 -4.58 32.31 2.25
C CYS A 113 -5.57 32.11 1.10
N THR A 114 -5.07 31.73 -0.06
CA THR A 114 -5.93 31.39 -1.21
C THR A 114 -6.36 29.93 -1.15
N GLU A 115 -7.52 29.60 -1.72
CA GLU A 115 -8.00 28.21 -1.85
C GLU A 115 -6.99 27.32 -2.61
N PHE A 116 -6.28 27.89 -3.59
CA PHE A 116 -5.19 27.20 -4.27
C PHE A 116 -4.06 26.82 -3.31
N GLN A 117 -3.65 27.72 -2.41
CA GLN A 117 -2.64 27.39 -1.39
C GLN A 117 -3.12 26.31 -0.42
N ALA A 118 -4.39 26.33 -0.01
CA ALA A 118 -4.98 25.24 0.79
C ALA A 118 -4.92 23.90 0.04
N THR A 119 -5.26 23.90 -1.25
CA THR A 119 -5.23 22.71 -2.12
C THR A 119 -3.81 22.13 -2.27
N ILE A 120 -2.77 22.98 -2.30
CA ILE A 120 -1.37 22.52 -2.27
C ILE A 120 -1.10 21.69 -0.99
N GLY A 121 -1.73 22.01 0.14
CA GLY A 121 -1.61 21.23 1.38
C GLY A 121 -2.18 19.82 1.28
N LEU A 122 -3.25 19.62 0.48
CA LEU A 122 -3.77 18.29 0.15
C LEU A 122 -2.80 17.53 -0.77
N ALA A 123 -2.26 18.21 -1.78
CA ALA A 123 -1.31 17.63 -2.73
C ALA A 123 0.02 17.21 -2.09
N LEU A 124 0.59 18.06 -1.22
CA LEU A 124 1.85 17.80 -0.53
C LEU A 124 1.77 16.59 0.42
N PHE A 125 0.62 16.37 1.05
CA PHE A 125 0.39 15.16 1.83
C PHE A 125 0.48 13.92 0.95
N ALA A 126 -0.17 13.91 -0.21
CA ALA A 126 -0.10 12.81 -1.16
C ALA A 126 1.34 12.58 -1.68
N LEU A 127 2.08 13.66 -1.94
CA LEU A 127 3.49 13.57 -2.33
C LEU A 127 4.36 12.90 -1.25
N GLY A 128 4.27 13.36 0.00
CA GLY A 128 4.95 12.74 1.13
C GLY A 128 4.54 11.27 1.28
N PHE A 129 3.25 10.98 1.07
CA PHE A 129 2.70 9.63 1.15
C PHE A 129 3.21 8.69 0.04
N GLY A 130 3.62 9.23 -1.11
CA GLY A 130 4.15 8.45 -2.23
C GLY A 130 5.65 8.18 -2.16
N VAL A 131 6.44 9.15 -1.70
CA VAL A 131 7.91 9.09 -1.78
C VAL A 131 8.51 8.29 -0.62
N VAL A 132 8.01 8.48 0.60
CA VAL A 132 8.62 7.92 1.81
C VAL A 132 8.46 6.40 1.99
N PRO A 133 7.41 5.73 1.48
CA PRO A 133 7.32 4.26 1.46
C PRO A 133 8.52 3.56 0.81
N LEU A 134 9.12 4.19 -0.22
CA LEU A 134 10.27 3.62 -0.94
C LEU A 134 11.48 3.39 -0.03
N VAL A 135 11.65 4.24 0.97
CA VAL A 135 12.76 4.18 1.91
C VAL A 135 12.35 3.43 3.19
N THR A 136 11.14 3.68 3.69
CA THR A 136 10.66 3.10 4.95
C THR A 136 10.47 1.58 4.88
N ALA A 137 10.17 1.04 3.70
CA ALA A 137 10.18 -0.41 3.47
C ALA A 137 11.55 -1.02 3.82
N SER A 138 12.66 -0.42 3.36
CA SER A 138 14.03 -0.86 3.66
C SER A 138 14.35 -0.77 5.16
N PHE A 139 13.96 0.32 5.82
CA PHE A 139 14.13 0.49 7.27
C PHE A 139 13.41 -0.60 8.07
N SER A 140 12.27 -1.09 7.57
CA SER A 140 11.53 -2.17 8.24
C SER A 140 12.29 -3.49 8.24
N GLU A 141 13.15 -3.67 7.25
CA GLU A 141 13.94 -4.88 7.15
C GLU A 141 15.16 -4.88 8.09
N GLU A 142 15.69 -3.70 8.40
CA GLU A 142 16.87 -3.62 9.26
C GLU A 142 16.50 -3.46 10.74
N PHE A 143 15.51 -2.63 11.05
CA PHE A 143 15.18 -2.26 12.43
C PHE A 143 14.00 -3.06 13.01
N GLY A 144 13.24 -3.75 12.16
CA GLY A 144 11.98 -4.39 12.51
C GLY A 144 10.79 -3.45 12.32
N ARG A 145 9.58 -3.99 12.50
CA ARG A 145 8.36 -3.25 12.17
C ARG A 145 7.84 -2.43 13.33
N GLN A 146 7.98 -2.94 14.55
CA GLN A 146 7.46 -2.27 15.74
C GLN A 146 8.07 -0.86 15.93
N PRO A 147 9.40 -0.63 15.79
CA PRO A 147 9.99 0.71 15.92
C PRO A 147 9.47 1.72 14.89
N LEU A 148 9.13 1.27 13.68
CA LEU A 148 8.59 2.14 12.63
C LEU A 148 7.17 2.62 12.93
N TYR A 149 6.35 1.80 13.57
CA TYR A 149 5.04 2.28 14.04
C TYR A 149 5.17 3.36 15.11
N TYR A 150 6.16 3.24 16.01
CA TYR A 150 6.47 4.27 17.01
C TYR A 150 6.97 5.57 16.38
N SER A 151 7.94 5.49 15.47
CA SER A 151 8.47 6.69 14.82
C SER A 151 7.40 7.39 13.97
N ALA A 152 6.54 6.61 13.30
CA ALA A 152 5.44 7.15 12.51
C ALA A 152 4.39 7.86 13.37
N VAL A 153 3.95 7.26 14.48
CA VAL A 153 2.96 7.91 15.35
C VAL A 153 3.52 9.18 15.99
N ILE A 154 4.74 9.14 16.52
CA ILE A 154 5.38 10.31 17.13
C ILE A 154 5.59 11.41 16.08
N GLY A 155 6.01 11.04 14.87
CA GLY A 155 6.15 11.99 13.77
C GLY A 155 4.84 12.68 13.41
N ILE A 156 3.73 11.94 13.32
CA ILE A 156 2.40 12.49 13.00
C ILE A 156 1.88 13.38 14.12
N GLU A 157 2.02 12.98 15.38
CA GLU A 157 1.67 13.78 16.57
C GLU A 157 2.33 15.17 16.52
N LEU A 158 3.64 15.20 16.28
CA LEU A 158 4.38 16.46 16.17
C LEU A 158 3.87 17.31 14.99
N MET A 159 3.49 16.69 13.88
CA MET A 159 2.93 17.41 12.74
C MET A 159 1.51 17.93 13.01
N TYR A 160 0.68 17.22 13.78
CA TYR A 160 -0.62 17.77 14.21
C TYR A 160 -0.45 19.03 15.03
N ILE A 161 0.47 19.02 16.01
CA ILE A 161 0.78 20.20 16.81
C ILE A 161 1.24 21.35 15.90
N MET A 162 2.13 21.05 14.95
CA MET A 162 2.66 22.04 14.02
C MET A 162 1.56 22.66 13.13
N ILE A 163 0.58 21.88 12.68
CA ILE A 163 -0.54 22.36 11.85
C ILE A 163 -1.54 23.12 12.73
N ALA A 164 -1.90 22.58 13.89
CA ALA A 164 -2.89 23.16 14.80
C ALA A 164 -2.47 24.54 15.35
N GLU A 165 -1.17 24.75 15.56
CA GLU A 165 -0.56 26.01 16.03
C GLU A 165 0.03 26.85 14.88
N ALA A 166 -0.17 26.46 13.62
CA ALA A 166 0.39 27.19 12.49
C ALA A 166 -0.17 28.62 12.43
N LYS A 167 0.73 29.60 12.25
CA LYS A 167 0.37 31.02 12.08
C LYS A 167 0.36 31.46 10.62
N ASN A 168 0.91 30.63 9.73
CA ASN A 168 1.05 30.89 8.31
C ASN A 168 0.77 29.60 7.52
N ILE A 169 0.27 29.75 6.28
CA ILE A 169 0.01 28.62 5.39
C ILE A 169 1.28 27.83 5.06
N GLN A 170 2.45 28.48 4.96
CA GLN A 170 3.72 27.81 4.67
C GLN A 170 4.08 26.74 5.71
N THR A 171 3.82 27.02 6.99
CA THR A 171 4.01 26.05 8.08
C THR A 171 3.08 24.86 7.90
N VAL A 172 1.81 25.10 7.56
CA VAL A 172 0.85 24.03 7.25
C VAL A 172 1.33 23.18 6.07
N LEU A 173 1.83 23.79 4.99
CA LEU A 173 2.31 23.07 3.81
C LEU A 173 3.50 22.14 4.12
N ILE A 174 4.50 22.63 4.85
CA ILE A 174 5.66 21.83 5.26
C ILE A 174 5.21 20.70 6.19
N ALA A 175 4.38 21.02 7.19
CA ALA A 175 3.87 20.05 8.13
C ALA A 175 3.04 18.96 7.43
N ARG A 176 2.23 19.32 6.40
CA ARG A 176 1.44 18.36 5.61
C ARG A 176 2.30 17.40 4.80
N PHE A 177 3.39 17.87 4.19
CA PHE A 177 4.35 17.00 3.50
C PHE A 177 4.97 15.97 4.46
N LEU A 178 5.41 16.43 5.64
CA LEU A 178 5.97 15.56 6.67
C LEU A 178 4.90 14.64 7.29
N GLN A 179 3.68 15.12 7.50
CA GLN A 179 2.56 14.34 8.03
C GLN A 179 2.21 13.19 7.07
N GLY A 180 2.15 13.46 5.77
CA GLY A 180 1.96 12.43 4.73
C GLY A 180 3.10 11.41 4.72
N SER A 181 4.33 11.89 4.89
CA SER A 181 5.54 11.05 4.97
C SER A 181 5.45 10.04 6.11
N PHE A 182 5.11 10.47 7.32
CA PHE A 182 4.95 9.56 8.46
C PHE A 182 3.69 8.68 8.34
N ALA A 183 2.56 9.21 7.85
CA ALA A 183 1.32 8.44 7.65
C ALA A 183 1.49 7.28 6.66
N SER A 184 2.35 7.47 5.65
CA SER A 184 2.68 6.43 4.69
C SER A 184 3.35 5.20 5.30
N THR A 185 4.09 5.42 6.39
CA THR A 185 4.80 4.35 7.10
C THR A 185 3.78 3.38 7.70
N TRP A 186 2.68 3.87 8.26
CA TRP A 186 1.60 3.01 8.75
C TRP A 186 1.03 2.14 7.64
N ALA A 187 0.57 2.73 6.54
CA ALA A 187 -0.05 1.97 5.44
C ALA A 187 0.91 0.92 4.85
N THR A 188 2.19 1.25 4.73
CA THR A 188 3.22 0.35 4.17
C THR A 188 3.52 -0.83 5.12
N MET A 189 3.58 -0.57 6.43
CA MET A 189 3.93 -1.60 7.41
C MET A 189 2.81 -2.60 7.68
N VAL A 190 1.53 -2.25 7.47
CA VAL A 190 0.40 -3.14 7.77
C VAL A 190 0.38 -4.35 6.84
N GLY A 191 0.54 -4.12 5.54
CA GLY A 191 0.55 -5.20 4.55
C GLY A 191 1.66 -6.22 4.84
N GLY A 192 2.83 -5.74 5.25
CA GLY A 192 3.90 -6.57 5.79
C GLY A 192 3.48 -7.28 7.06
N SER A 193 3.02 -6.57 8.10
CA SER A 193 2.72 -7.13 9.43
C SER A 193 1.72 -8.26 9.37
N ILE A 194 0.72 -8.14 8.49
CA ILE A 194 -0.24 -9.21 8.19
C ILE A 194 0.45 -10.42 7.54
N ALA A 195 1.42 -10.21 6.63
CA ALA A 195 2.19 -11.28 5.98
C ALA A 195 2.98 -12.13 6.97
N ASP A 196 3.55 -11.52 8.00
CA ASP A 196 4.46 -12.23 8.90
C ASP A 196 3.70 -13.05 9.96
N ILE A 197 2.43 -12.71 10.24
CA ILE A 197 1.63 -13.36 11.29
C ILE A 197 0.64 -14.38 10.70
N TRP A 198 0.12 -14.13 9.49
CA TRP A 198 -0.90 -14.95 8.85
C TRP A 198 -0.33 -15.85 7.75
N PRO A 199 -0.60 -17.16 7.78
CA PRO A 199 -0.21 -18.06 6.71
C PRO A 199 -0.97 -17.73 5.41
N SER A 200 -0.34 -18.00 4.26
CA SER A 200 -0.83 -17.60 2.94
C SER A 200 -2.29 -17.96 2.65
N ARG A 201 -2.79 -19.09 3.18
CA ARG A 201 -4.17 -19.56 2.98
C ARG A 201 -5.23 -18.75 3.74
N GLU A 202 -4.87 -18.19 4.90
CA GLU A 202 -5.79 -17.46 5.79
C GLU A 202 -5.65 -15.93 5.65
N ARG A 203 -4.68 -15.45 4.86
CA ARG A 203 -4.33 -14.03 4.73
C ARG A 203 -5.40 -13.17 4.02
N GLY A 204 -6.32 -13.79 3.26
CA GLY A 204 -7.31 -13.08 2.46
C GLY A 204 -8.24 -12.16 3.27
N LEU A 205 -8.75 -12.63 4.41
CA LEU A 205 -9.67 -11.84 5.24
C LEU A 205 -8.94 -10.67 5.93
N PRO A 206 -7.80 -10.85 6.62
CA PRO A 206 -7.01 -9.73 7.15
C PRO A 206 -6.63 -8.68 6.09
N MET A 207 -6.28 -9.11 4.87
CA MET A 207 -5.93 -8.21 3.78
C MET A 207 -7.15 -7.43 3.24
N SER A 208 -8.32 -8.06 3.25
CA SER A 208 -9.59 -7.40 2.92
C SER A 208 -9.92 -6.29 3.93
N LEU A 209 -9.67 -6.54 5.22
CA LEU A 209 -9.84 -5.54 6.29
C LEU A 209 -8.86 -4.37 6.15
N PHE A 210 -7.61 -4.64 5.77
CA PHE A 210 -6.65 -3.58 5.43
C PHE A 210 -7.12 -2.72 4.25
N SER A 211 -7.66 -3.35 3.20
CA SER A 211 -8.20 -2.64 2.04
C SER A 211 -9.40 -1.77 2.44
N PHE A 212 -10.29 -2.29 3.29
CA PHE A 212 -11.38 -1.53 3.89
C PHE A 212 -10.87 -0.33 4.70
N ALA A 213 -9.85 -0.53 5.53
CA ALA A 213 -9.26 0.54 6.32
C ALA A 213 -8.70 1.66 5.45
N ALA A 214 -8.06 1.32 4.32
CA ALA A 214 -7.47 2.28 3.40
C ALA A 214 -8.52 3.12 2.65
N VAL A 215 -9.60 2.52 2.16
CA VAL A 215 -10.63 3.25 1.39
C VAL A 215 -11.74 3.82 2.28
N GLY A 216 -12.20 3.04 3.25
CA GLY A 216 -13.21 3.46 4.22
C GLY A 216 -12.70 4.56 5.15
N GLY A 217 -11.40 4.56 5.51
CA GLY A 217 -10.80 5.62 6.31
C GLY A 217 -10.86 7.00 5.64
N VAL A 218 -10.74 7.06 4.31
CA VAL A 218 -10.93 8.31 3.53
C VAL A 218 -12.34 8.87 3.69
N GLY A 219 -13.34 8.03 3.99
CA GLY A 219 -14.70 8.46 4.28
C GLY A 219 -14.91 8.94 5.72
N ILE A 220 -14.28 8.28 6.68
CA ILE A 220 -14.46 8.56 8.12
C ILE A 220 -13.94 9.96 8.47
N GLY A 221 -12.81 10.38 7.90
CA GLY A 221 -12.20 11.68 8.17
C GLY A 221 -13.16 12.86 7.92
N PRO A 222 -13.68 13.04 6.70
CA PRO A 222 -14.60 14.14 6.37
C PRO A 222 -15.93 14.10 7.13
N VAL A 223 -16.42 12.91 7.50
CA VAL A 223 -17.63 12.79 8.33
C VAL A 223 -17.40 13.45 9.68
N CYS A 224 -16.33 13.07 10.38
CA CYS A 224 -15.99 13.67 11.67
C CYS A 224 -15.65 15.17 11.51
N ALA A 225 -14.78 15.49 10.55
CA ALA A 225 -14.29 16.84 10.31
C ALA A 225 -15.41 17.83 9.93
N GLY A 226 -16.40 17.41 9.14
CA GLY A 226 -17.52 18.27 8.74
C GLY A 226 -18.39 18.71 9.90
N TRP A 227 -18.67 17.82 10.86
CA TRP A 227 -19.44 18.17 12.06
C TRP A 227 -18.62 18.99 13.08
N ILE A 228 -17.31 18.76 13.13
CA ILE A 228 -16.38 19.55 13.95
C ILE A 228 -16.34 20.99 13.42
N GLU A 229 -16.10 21.16 12.12
CA GLU A 229 -16.03 22.47 11.45
C GLU A 229 -17.34 23.26 11.53
N MET A 230 -18.48 22.58 11.50
CA MET A 230 -19.79 23.23 11.63
C MET A 230 -19.95 23.99 12.95
N ASN A 231 -19.23 23.58 14.01
CA ASN A 231 -19.28 24.27 15.29
C ASN A 231 -18.35 25.51 15.26
N PRO A 232 -18.88 26.73 15.45
CA PRO A 232 -18.07 27.96 15.34
C PRO A 232 -16.88 28.04 16.31
N ARG A 233 -16.90 27.23 17.39
CA ARG A 233 -15.83 27.16 18.40
C ARG A 233 -14.75 26.13 18.07
N LEU A 234 -15.04 25.17 17.20
CA LEU A 234 -14.23 23.98 16.94
C LEU A 234 -13.72 23.93 15.50
N GLN A 235 -13.41 25.08 14.90
CA GLN A 235 -12.86 25.30 13.54
C GLN A 235 -11.69 24.37 13.13
N TRP A 236 -11.08 24.57 11.97
CA TRP A 236 -10.05 23.71 11.38
C TRP A 236 -8.90 23.26 12.31
N ARG A 237 -8.49 24.13 13.25
CA ARG A 237 -7.45 23.79 14.26
C ARG A 237 -7.89 22.65 15.17
N TRP A 238 -9.16 22.61 15.57
CA TRP A 238 -9.73 21.57 16.43
C TRP A 238 -9.92 20.24 15.71
N ILE A 239 -10.09 20.24 14.38
CA ILE A 239 -10.04 19.01 13.59
C ILE A 239 -8.69 18.33 13.84
N GLN A 240 -7.59 19.08 13.77
CA GLN A 240 -6.24 18.55 14.03
C GLN A 240 -6.05 18.11 15.48
N TRP A 241 -6.54 18.88 16.47
CA TRP A 241 -6.46 18.48 17.88
C TRP A 241 -7.24 17.20 18.19
N ILE A 242 -8.43 17.02 17.61
CA ILE A 242 -9.23 15.81 17.83
C ILE A 242 -8.55 14.61 17.18
N GLU A 243 -8.06 14.75 15.95
CA GLU A 243 -7.31 13.67 15.29
C GLU A 243 -6.03 13.31 16.07
N MET A 244 -5.36 14.31 16.64
CA MET A 244 -4.21 14.12 17.53
C MET A 244 -4.57 13.34 18.80
N ILE A 245 -5.67 13.65 19.47
CA ILE A 245 -6.12 12.90 20.66
C ILE A 245 -6.35 11.42 20.32
N VAL A 246 -6.96 11.16 19.16
CA VAL A 246 -7.20 9.79 18.68
C VAL A 246 -5.88 9.09 18.36
N THR A 247 -4.91 9.77 17.74
CA THR A 247 -3.56 9.22 17.50
C THR A 247 -2.74 9.03 18.77
N ALA A 248 -2.94 9.85 19.80
CA ALA A 248 -2.28 9.69 21.08
C ALA A 248 -2.79 8.44 21.80
N LEU A 249 -4.08 8.14 21.67
CA LEU A 249 -4.66 6.90 22.18
C LEU A 249 -4.05 5.67 21.48
N TYR A 250 -3.80 5.76 20.17
CA TYR A 250 -3.08 4.72 19.43
C TYR A 250 -1.65 4.53 19.95
N LEU A 251 -0.92 5.61 20.24
CA LEU A 251 0.42 5.55 20.83
C LEU A 251 0.43 4.79 22.18
N ILE A 252 -0.62 4.93 22.99
CA ILE A 252 -0.77 4.21 24.27
C ILE A 252 -1.08 2.72 24.04
N LEU A 253 -1.91 2.39 23.05
CA LEU A 253 -2.28 1.00 22.72
C LEU A 253 -1.15 0.22 22.04
N LEU A 254 -0.29 0.92 21.29
CA LEU A 254 0.82 0.34 20.53
C LEU A 254 1.74 -0.56 21.39
N PRO A 255 2.29 -0.14 22.54
CA PRO A 255 3.14 -1.00 23.38
C PRO A 255 2.43 -2.20 23.99
N VAL A 256 1.13 -2.08 24.26
CA VAL A 256 0.35 -3.13 24.94
C VAL A 256 0.04 -4.29 23.99
N ILE A 257 -0.29 -3.97 22.73
CA ILE A 257 -0.80 -4.95 21.76
C ILE A 257 0.26 -5.36 20.75
N MET A 258 1.06 -4.41 20.25
CA MET A 258 2.02 -4.66 19.19
C MET A 258 3.29 -5.29 19.75
N THR A 259 3.56 -6.54 19.38
CA THR A 259 4.88 -7.15 19.53
C THR A 259 5.59 -7.18 18.19
N GLU A 260 6.92 -7.21 18.17
CA GLU A 260 7.68 -7.37 16.93
C GLU A 260 7.13 -8.56 16.12
N THR A 261 6.81 -8.31 14.86
CA THR A 261 6.12 -9.27 13.98
C THR A 261 7.09 -9.95 13.04
N ARG A 262 8.30 -9.40 12.87
CA ARG A 262 9.29 -9.95 11.93
C ARG A 262 10.13 -11.05 12.56
N SER A 263 9.94 -12.28 12.09
CA SER A 263 10.66 -13.48 12.55
C SER A 263 12.19 -13.32 12.46
N SER A 264 12.66 -12.67 11.40
CA SER A 264 14.08 -12.46 11.13
C SER A 264 14.77 -11.57 12.16
N ILE A 265 14.10 -10.52 12.64
CA ILE A 265 14.59 -9.62 13.69
C ILE A 265 14.53 -10.29 15.06
N ILE A 266 13.50 -11.11 15.31
CA ILE A 266 13.38 -11.88 16.55
C ILE A 266 14.57 -12.86 16.67
N LEU A 267 14.91 -13.58 15.59
CA LEU A 267 16.07 -14.47 15.55
C LEU A 267 17.38 -13.73 15.82
N ILE A 268 17.58 -12.56 15.23
CA ILE A 268 18.75 -11.71 15.52
C ILE A 268 18.82 -11.32 17.00
N ARG A 269 17.68 -10.94 17.60
CA ARG A 269 17.62 -10.59 19.03
C ARG A 269 17.94 -11.81 19.91
N ILE A 270 17.44 -12.99 19.55
CA ILE A 270 17.73 -14.24 20.27
C ILE A 270 19.21 -14.60 20.12
N ALA A 271 19.76 -14.61 18.91
CA ALA A 271 21.18 -14.90 18.66
C ALA A 271 22.09 -13.94 19.43
N ARG A 272 21.78 -12.63 19.44
CA ARG A 272 22.52 -11.63 20.21
C ARG A 272 22.43 -11.86 21.73
N LYS A 273 21.27 -12.29 22.22
CA LYS A 273 21.08 -12.63 23.64
C LYS A 273 21.90 -13.87 24.01
N MET A 274 21.87 -14.92 23.18
CA MET A 274 22.67 -16.13 23.35
C MET A 274 24.17 -15.81 23.34
N ARG A 275 24.66 -14.97 22.41
CA ARG A 275 26.07 -14.50 22.43
C ARG A 275 26.46 -13.84 23.75
N LYS A 276 25.58 -12.99 24.29
CA LYS A 276 25.83 -12.29 25.57
C LYS A 276 25.80 -13.23 26.77
N GLU A 277 24.89 -14.21 26.78
CA GLU A 277 24.73 -15.15 27.90
C GLU A 277 25.79 -16.26 27.90
N THR A 278 26.19 -16.77 26.73
CA THR A 278 27.16 -17.86 26.61
C THR A 278 28.60 -17.36 26.45
N GLY A 279 28.81 -16.07 26.13
CA GLY A 279 30.13 -15.51 25.80
C GLY A 279 30.75 -16.06 24.52
N ASN A 280 30.05 -16.93 23.80
CA ASN A 280 30.53 -17.60 22.60
C ASN A 280 30.01 -16.89 21.35
N ASN A 281 30.91 -16.31 20.56
CA ASN A 281 30.57 -15.50 19.38
C ASN A 281 30.10 -16.32 18.16
N ARG A 282 30.07 -17.66 18.31
CA ARG A 282 29.73 -18.62 17.26
C ARG A 282 28.23 -18.74 16.96
N TYR A 283 27.35 -18.26 17.85
CA TYR A 283 25.91 -18.27 17.59
C TYR A 283 25.55 -17.21 16.55
N ARG A 284 25.10 -17.58 15.35
CA ARG A 284 24.61 -16.61 14.34
C ARG A 284 23.23 -17.03 13.83
N ALA A 285 22.37 -16.05 13.56
CA ALA A 285 21.13 -16.29 12.82
C ALA A 285 21.46 -16.25 11.31
N ARG A 286 20.87 -17.13 10.51
CA ARG A 286 21.09 -17.18 9.04
C ARG A 286 20.85 -15.83 8.35
N VAL A 287 19.87 -15.09 8.86
CA VAL A 287 19.49 -13.73 8.43
C VAL A 287 20.64 -12.71 8.57
N GLU A 288 21.59 -12.91 9.50
CA GLU A 288 22.71 -11.97 9.67
C GLU A 288 23.72 -12.00 8.52
N LEU A 289 23.80 -13.10 7.75
CA LEU A 289 24.67 -13.21 6.58
C LEU A 289 24.01 -12.70 5.30
N GLU A 290 22.67 -12.73 5.24
CA GLU A 290 21.88 -12.14 4.17
C GLU A 290 21.71 -10.63 4.31
N ARG A 291 22.17 -10.03 5.42
CA ARG A 291 22.09 -8.59 5.67
C ARG A 291 22.97 -7.81 4.68
N THR A 292 22.35 -7.26 3.67
CA THR A 292 22.95 -6.22 2.82
C THR A 292 23.11 -4.91 3.59
N LYS A 293 24.09 -4.08 3.21
CA LYS A 293 24.25 -2.72 3.76
C LYS A 293 22.97 -1.91 3.52
N LEU A 294 22.53 -1.12 4.51
CA LEU A 294 21.32 -0.30 4.42
C LEU A 294 21.32 0.63 3.19
N SER A 295 22.47 1.21 2.86
CA SER A 295 22.60 2.07 1.67
C SER A 295 22.30 1.32 0.37
N THR A 296 22.73 0.07 0.26
CA THR A 296 22.42 -0.81 -0.87
C THR A 296 20.95 -1.17 -0.89
N LEU A 297 20.35 -1.47 0.28
CA LEU A 297 18.93 -1.79 0.39
C LEU A 297 18.04 -0.60 -0.03
N ILE A 298 18.38 0.61 0.41
CA ILE A 298 17.70 1.86 0.01
C ILE A 298 17.92 2.12 -1.48
N TYR A 299 19.15 1.95 -1.99
CA TYR A 299 19.44 2.14 -3.41
C TYR A 299 18.59 1.21 -4.27
N ILE A 300 18.53 -0.09 -3.93
CA ILE A 300 17.71 -1.07 -4.64
C ILE A 300 16.22 -0.71 -4.51
N SER A 301 15.74 -0.37 -3.31
CA SER A 301 14.32 -0.08 -3.05
C SER A 301 13.83 1.19 -3.74
N CYS A 302 14.69 2.20 -3.90
CA CYS A 302 14.35 3.45 -4.59
C CYS A 302 14.52 3.35 -6.12
N THR A 303 15.58 2.69 -6.60
CA THR A 303 15.88 2.67 -8.04
C THR A 303 15.09 1.60 -8.79
N ARG A 304 14.83 0.44 -8.20
CA ARG A 304 14.16 -0.68 -8.88
C ARG A 304 12.73 -0.35 -9.30
N PRO A 305 11.87 0.29 -8.48
CA PRO A 305 10.53 0.68 -8.91
C PRO A 305 10.55 1.68 -10.08
N ILE A 306 11.49 2.62 -10.07
CA ILE A 306 11.64 3.63 -11.14
C ILE A 306 12.16 2.97 -12.43
N GLN A 307 13.12 2.05 -12.32
CA GLN A 307 13.60 1.26 -13.45
C GLN A 307 12.48 0.40 -14.03
N LEU A 308 11.76 -0.36 -13.19
CA LEU A 308 10.60 -1.16 -13.64
C LEU A 308 9.54 -0.31 -14.36
N LEU A 309 9.41 0.97 -13.99
CA LEU A 309 8.51 1.92 -14.61
C LEU A 309 9.01 2.45 -15.96
N LEU A 310 10.33 2.60 -16.14
CA LEU A 310 10.93 3.25 -17.33
C LEU A 310 11.56 2.29 -18.35
N THR A 311 12.11 1.14 -17.94
CA THR A 311 12.99 0.31 -18.79
C THR A 311 12.36 -0.97 -19.34
N GLU A 312 11.12 -1.32 -18.99
CA GLU A 312 10.44 -2.48 -19.58
C GLU A 312 9.43 -2.05 -20.67
N PRO A 313 9.81 -1.87 -21.96
CA PRO A 313 8.94 -1.34 -23.02
C PRO A 313 7.70 -2.21 -23.36
N VAL A 314 7.70 -3.50 -23.06
CA VAL A 314 6.51 -4.37 -23.21
C VAL A 314 5.49 -4.14 -22.08
N VAL A 315 5.99 -3.75 -20.91
CA VAL A 315 5.26 -3.30 -19.71
C VAL A 315 4.94 -1.79 -19.85
N ALA A 316 5.73 -1.00 -20.56
CA ALA A 316 5.55 0.45 -20.76
C ALA A 316 4.35 0.81 -21.65
N SER A 317 3.81 -0.14 -22.42
CA SER A 317 2.59 0.08 -23.21
C SER A 317 1.33 -0.53 -22.58
N PHE A 318 1.40 -1.47 -21.65
CA PHE A 318 0.21 -2.11 -21.04
C PHE A 318 0.21 -2.14 -19.51
N SER A 319 1.36 -2.32 -18.85
CA SER A 319 1.48 -2.12 -17.40
C SER A 319 1.49 -0.64 -17.05
N VAL A 320 2.14 0.23 -17.83
CA VAL A 320 1.96 1.69 -17.66
C VAL A 320 0.52 2.07 -17.96
N ASN A 321 -0.20 1.44 -18.90
CA ASN A 321 -1.63 1.71 -19.07
C ASN A 321 -2.47 1.22 -17.87
N SER A 322 -2.19 0.04 -17.29
CA SER A 322 -2.86 -0.44 -16.08
C SER A 322 -2.47 0.36 -14.81
N LEU A 323 -1.23 0.84 -14.73
CA LEU A 323 -0.70 1.65 -13.64
C LEU A 323 -1.14 3.12 -13.77
N LEU A 324 -1.22 3.64 -14.98
CA LEU A 324 -1.84 4.91 -15.31
C LEU A 324 -3.33 4.82 -15.04
N TRP A 325 -3.97 3.69 -15.32
CA TRP A 325 -5.38 3.48 -14.97
C TRP A 325 -5.62 3.52 -13.47
N ILE A 326 -4.82 2.81 -12.66
CA ILE A 326 -4.99 2.88 -11.20
C ILE A 326 -4.61 4.25 -10.64
N GLY A 327 -3.56 4.88 -11.18
CA GLY A 327 -3.18 6.24 -10.81
C GLY A 327 -4.26 7.24 -11.19
N PHE A 328 -4.83 7.11 -12.38
CA PHE A 328 -5.92 7.93 -12.89
C PHE A 328 -7.19 7.77 -12.05
N MET A 329 -7.62 6.54 -11.77
CA MET A 329 -8.78 6.27 -10.91
C MET A 329 -8.59 6.85 -9.51
N TRP A 330 -7.38 6.76 -8.97
CA TRP A 330 -7.04 7.34 -7.68
C TRP A 330 -6.93 8.88 -7.71
N GLY A 331 -6.42 9.44 -8.80
CA GLY A 331 -6.40 10.88 -9.06
C GLY A 331 -7.83 11.42 -9.11
N ILE A 332 -8.73 10.74 -9.84
CA ILE A 332 -10.16 11.08 -9.87
C ILE A 332 -10.77 10.95 -8.47
N LEU A 333 -10.41 9.94 -7.67
CA LEU A 333 -10.88 9.83 -6.29
C LEU A 333 -10.53 11.08 -5.48
N TYR A 334 -9.32 11.63 -5.63
CA TYR A 334 -8.94 12.89 -4.98
C TYR A 334 -9.67 14.11 -5.55
N CYS A 335 -9.90 14.18 -6.88
CA CYS A 335 -10.79 15.18 -7.47
C CYS A 335 -12.21 15.09 -6.91
N MET A 336 -12.73 13.88 -6.68
CA MET A 336 -14.06 13.65 -6.14
C MET A 336 -14.17 14.17 -4.71
N ILE A 337 -13.13 13.98 -3.88
CA ILE A 337 -13.12 14.53 -2.50
C ILE A 337 -13.37 16.05 -2.53
N GLU A 338 -12.75 16.77 -3.47
CA GLU A 338 -12.95 18.20 -3.65
C GLU A 338 -14.31 18.54 -4.30
N SER A 339 -14.68 17.81 -5.36
CA SER A 339 -15.92 18.00 -6.09
C SER A 339 -17.17 17.81 -5.21
N ILE A 340 -17.18 16.80 -4.33
CA ILE A 340 -18.30 16.53 -3.42
C ILE A 340 -18.56 17.73 -2.52
N GLY A 341 -17.50 18.31 -1.94
CA GLY A 341 -17.61 19.50 -1.11
C GLY A 341 -18.27 20.66 -1.86
N LEU A 342 -17.77 20.93 -3.07
CA LEU A 342 -18.21 22.06 -3.88
C LEU A 342 -19.64 21.87 -4.43
N VAL A 343 -19.98 20.69 -4.95
CA VAL A 343 -21.29 20.40 -5.56
C VAL A 343 -22.41 20.43 -4.53
N PHE A 344 -22.26 19.75 -3.39
CA PHE A 344 -23.33 19.67 -2.40
C PHE A 344 -23.55 21.01 -1.68
N LYS A 345 -22.49 21.82 -1.51
CA LYS A 345 -22.61 23.17 -0.95
C LYS A 345 -23.26 24.15 -1.94
N THR A 346 -22.83 24.18 -3.20
CA THR A 346 -23.29 25.17 -4.19
C THR A 346 -24.64 24.84 -4.82
N VAL A 347 -24.92 23.56 -5.12
CA VAL A 347 -26.14 23.15 -5.84
C VAL A 347 -27.29 22.82 -4.88
N HIS A 348 -27.00 22.10 -3.80
CA HIS A 348 -28.02 21.64 -2.84
C HIS A 348 -28.12 22.50 -1.57
N GLY A 349 -27.22 23.47 -1.38
CA GLY A 349 -27.23 24.35 -0.21
C GLY A 349 -26.95 23.62 1.11
N PHE A 350 -26.23 22.49 1.08
CA PHE A 350 -25.93 21.72 2.28
C PHE A 350 -24.99 22.49 3.20
N ASN A 351 -25.19 22.32 4.51
CA ASN A 351 -24.25 22.81 5.51
C ASN A 351 -23.00 21.90 5.57
N ILE A 352 -21.93 22.40 6.19
CA ILE A 352 -20.62 21.72 6.22
C ILE A 352 -20.71 20.31 6.84
N GLY A 353 -21.53 20.14 7.90
CA GLY A 353 -21.79 18.84 8.52
C GLY A 353 -22.52 17.85 7.61
N GLN A 354 -23.54 18.31 6.86
CA GLN A 354 -24.23 17.48 5.87
C GLN A 354 -23.29 17.09 4.72
N VAL A 355 -22.46 18.01 4.23
CA VAL A 355 -21.43 17.72 3.22
C VAL A 355 -20.47 16.64 3.73
N GLY A 356 -19.98 16.75 4.97
CA GLY A 356 -19.17 15.71 5.60
C GLY A 356 -19.89 14.36 5.65
N THR A 357 -21.20 14.36 5.91
CA THR A 357 -22.01 13.13 5.97
C THR A 357 -22.13 12.42 4.60
N VAL A 358 -22.02 13.15 3.48
CA VAL A 358 -22.00 12.53 2.13
C VAL A 358 -20.82 11.56 1.97
N PHE A 359 -19.71 11.77 2.68
CA PHE A 359 -18.56 10.85 2.65
C PHE A 359 -18.83 9.49 3.30
N VAL A 360 -19.98 9.27 3.94
CA VAL A 360 -20.44 7.91 4.30
C VAL A 360 -20.55 7.00 3.06
N THR A 361 -20.75 7.57 1.87
CA THR A 361 -20.67 6.83 0.59
C THR A 361 -19.33 6.10 0.37
N PHE A 362 -18.21 6.62 0.89
CA PHE A 362 -16.90 5.95 0.87
C PHE A 362 -16.90 4.71 1.78
N ILE A 363 -17.54 4.80 2.94
CA ILE A 363 -17.64 3.68 3.89
C ILE A 363 -18.55 2.58 3.31
N ILE A 364 -19.70 2.96 2.75
CA ILE A 364 -20.64 2.02 2.12
C ILE A 364 -19.98 1.32 0.93
N SER A 365 -19.30 2.07 0.06
CA SER A 365 -18.59 1.49 -1.09
C SER A 365 -17.45 0.57 -0.68
N ALA A 366 -16.67 0.92 0.35
CA ALA A 366 -15.63 0.04 0.90
C ALA A 366 -16.22 -1.25 1.47
N PHE A 367 -17.35 -1.18 2.18
CA PHE A 367 -18.05 -2.36 2.72
C PHE A 367 -18.54 -3.29 1.59
N LEU A 368 -19.24 -2.74 0.59
CA LEU A 368 -19.66 -3.49 -0.60
C LEU A 368 -18.45 -4.10 -1.33
N GLY A 369 -17.35 -3.35 -1.41
CA GLY A 369 -16.08 -3.78 -1.99
C GLY A 369 -15.52 -5.02 -1.28
N VAL A 370 -15.49 -5.03 0.05
CA VAL A 370 -15.06 -6.20 0.85
C VAL A 370 -15.96 -7.41 0.59
N CYS A 371 -17.29 -7.23 0.65
CA CYS A 371 -18.23 -8.34 0.41
C CYS A 371 -18.00 -8.99 -0.95
N THR A 372 -17.76 -8.17 -1.98
CA THR A 372 -17.51 -8.66 -3.34
C THR A 372 -16.11 -9.26 -3.48
N ASN A 373 -15.11 -8.74 -2.76
CA ASN A 373 -13.76 -9.30 -2.76
C ASN A 373 -13.71 -10.72 -2.15
N LEU A 374 -14.50 -10.98 -1.11
CA LEU A 374 -14.65 -12.33 -0.54
C LEU A 374 -15.20 -13.32 -1.57
N TYR A 375 -16.16 -12.87 -2.40
CA TYR A 375 -16.67 -13.65 -3.51
C TYR A 375 -15.59 -13.90 -4.58
N GLN A 376 -14.75 -12.90 -4.88
CA GLN A 376 -13.62 -13.08 -5.79
C GLN A 376 -12.59 -14.08 -5.28
N ASP A 377 -12.24 -14.04 -3.99
CA ASP A 377 -11.27 -15.00 -3.42
C ASP A 377 -11.79 -16.44 -3.54
N HIS A 378 -13.10 -16.65 -3.37
CA HIS A 378 -13.73 -17.94 -3.62
C HIS A 378 -13.59 -18.37 -5.09
N LEU A 379 -13.90 -17.46 -6.04
CA LEU A 379 -13.80 -17.74 -7.48
C LEU A 379 -12.34 -18.00 -7.92
N TYR A 380 -11.40 -17.26 -7.35
CA TYR A 380 -9.97 -17.43 -7.55
C TYR A 380 -9.53 -18.84 -7.14
N ARG A 381 -9.86 -19.28 -5.91
CA ARG A 381 -9.50 -20.63 -5.42
C ARG A 381 -10.04 -21.75 -6.32
N LYS A 382 -11.25 -21.57 -6.88
CA LYS A 382 -11.87 -22.54 -7.78
C LYS A 382 -11.16 -22.62 -9.14
N ASN A 383 -10.77 -21.48 -9.69
CA ASN A 383 -10.31 -21.39 -11.09
C ASN A 383 -8.79 -21.23 -11.24
N PHE A 384 -8.04 -21.12 -10.13
CA PHE A 384 -6.59 -20.92 -10.13
C PHE A 384 -5.85 -22.01 -10.90
N ALA A 385 -6.21 -23.29 -10.70
CA ALA A 385 -5.56 -24.42 -11.37
C ALA A 385 -5.69 -24.38 -12.91
N THR A 386 -6.73 -23.73 -13.43
CA THR A 386 -7.00 -23.68 -14.88
C THR A 386 -6.48 -22.44 -15.58
N ARG A 387 -6.37 -21.30 -14.88
CA ARG A 387 -6.07 -19.99 -15.50
C ARG A 387 -4.91 -19.24 -14.86
N GLY A 388 -4.36 -19.70 -13.74
CA GLY A 388 -3.27 -19.00 -13.05
C GLY A 388 -3.70 -17.65 -12.44
N PRO A 389 -2.80 -16.66 -12.33
CA PRO A 389 -3.06 -15.37 -11.67
C PRO A 389 -4.12 -14.51 -12.35
N GLU A 390 -4.43 -14.78 -13.63
CA GLU A 390 -5.50 -14.13 -14.38
C GLU A 390 -6.90 -14.42 -13.81
N ALA A 391 -7.03 -15.46 -12.96
CA ALA A 391 -8.25 -15.75 -12.21
C ALA A 391 -8.60 -14.64 -11.18
N ARG A 392 -7.73 -13.66 -10.92
CA ARG A 392 -8.03 -12.49 -10.06
C ARG A 392 -8.74 -11.34 -10.78
N LEU A 393 -8.89 -11.40 -12.10
CA LEU A 393 -9.40 -10.28 -12.92
C LEU A 393 -10.90 -10.35 -13.25
N TYR A 394 -11.64 -11.37 -12.78
CA TYR A 394 -13.07 -11.54 -13.11
C TYR A 394 -13.91 -10.32 -12.70
N LEU A 395 -13.85 -9.89 -11.44
CA LEU A 395 -14.60 -8.70 -11.00
C LEU A 395 -13.94 -7.40 -11.46
N ALA A 396 -12.64 -7.40 -11.78
CA ALA A 396 -11.98 -6.23 -12.35
C ALA A 396 -12.60 -5.86 -13.71
N CYS A 397 -13.02 -6.86 -14.51
CA CYS A 397 -13.75 -6.63 -15.76
C CYS A 397 -15.13 -6.01 -15.51
N LEU A 398 -15.86 -6.47 -14.49
CA LEU A 398 -17.14 -5.87 -14.10
C LEU A 398 -16.95 -4.43 -13.60
N ALA A 399 -15.94 -4.22 -12.75
CA ALA A 399 -15.62 -2.90 -12.21
C ALA A 399 -15.18 -1.91 -13.29
N ALA A 400 -14.52 -2.36 -14.36
CA ALA A 400 -14.16 -1.53 -15.51
C ALA A 400 -15.37 -0.91 -16.21
N ILE A 401 -16.53 -1.58 -16.20
CA ILE A 401 -17.79 -1.08 -16.75
C ILE A 401 -18.51 -0.19 -15.73
N LEU A 402 -18.48 -0.58 -14.45
CA LEU A 402 -19.14 0.16 -13.38
C LEU A 402 -18.50 1.51 -13.09
N ALA A 403 -17.16 1.64 -13.20
CA ALA A 403 -16.44 2.89 -12.96
C ALA A 403 -16.93 4.06 -13.83
N PRO A 404 -16.94 3.97 -15.18
CA PRO A 404 -17.49 5.03 -16.02
C PRO A 404 -18.99 5.22 -15.82
N SER A 405 -19.74 4.14 -15.58
CA SER A 405 -21.18 4.22 -15.30
C SER A 405 -21.46 5.09 -14.07
N GLY A 406 -20.74 4.88 -12.97
CA GLY A 406 -20.83 5.71 -11.75
C GLY A 406 -20.47 7.17 -12.00
N MET A 407 -19.45 7.42 -12.82
CA MET A 407 -19.06 8.78 -13.23
C MET A 407 -20.13 9.49 -14.05
N PHE A 408 -20.73 8.82 -15.03
CA PHE A 408 -21.83 9.41 -15.81
C PHE A 408 -23.06 9.67 -14.95
N ILE A 409 -23.41 8.75 -14.04
CA ILE A 409 -24.49 8.96 -13.09
C ILE A 409 -24.21 10.20 -12.24
N TYR A 410 -23.01 10.35 -11.68
CA TYR A 410 -22.64 11.51 -10.89
C TYR A 410 -22.68 12.81 -11.71
N ALA A 411 -22.08 12.81 -12.89
CA ALA A 411 -22.02 13.97 -13.79
C ALA A 411 -23.40 14.49 -14.19
N TRP A 412 -24.31 13.59 -14.56
CA TRP A 412 -25.66 13.94 -15.03
C TRP A 412 -26.70 14.02 -13.91
N SER A 413 -26.31 13.73 -12.66
CA SER A 413 -27.13 13.99 -11.48
C SER A 413 -26.84 15.33 -10.84
N THR A 414 -25.87 16.12 -11.33
CA THR A 414 -25.46 17.40 -10.70
C THR A 414 -26.44 18.57 -10.93
N PHE A 415 -27.72 18.30 -11.23
CA PHE A 415 -28.73 19.33 -11.43
C PHE A 415 -29.49 19.62 -10.14
N SER A 416 -29.91 20.88 -9.94
CA SER A 416 -30.66 21.32 -8.76
C SER A 416 -32.02 20.62 -8.58
N HIS A 417 -32.62 20.11 -9.67
CA HIS A 417 -33.90 19.40 -9.63
C HIS A 417 -33.77 17.90 -9.33
N VAL A 418 -32.56 17.33 -9.43
CA VAL A 418 -32.33 15.91 -9.16
C VAL A 418 -32.11 15.73 -7.65
N PRO A 419 -32.71 14.71 -7.01
CA PRO A 419 -32.49 14.47 -5.59
C PRO A 419 -31.02 14.13 -5.31
N TRP A 420 -30.50 14.65 -4.20
CA TRP A 420 -29.13 14.45 -3.74
C TRP A 420 -28.71 12.96 -3.65
N ILE A 421 -29.68 12.07 -3.45
CA ILE A 421 -29.50 10.61 -3.39
C ILE A 421 -28.92 10.06 -4.69
N ALA A 422 -29.31 10.61 -5.86
CA ALA A 422 -28.80 10.15 -7.14
C ALA A 422 -27.29 10.41 -7.28
N LEU A 423 -26.80 11.57 -6.80
CA LEU A 423 -25.38 11.87 -6.74
C LEU A 423 -24.66 10.90 -5.79
N ALA A 424 -25.24 10.64 -4.61
CA ALA A 424 -24.67 9.72 -3.63
C ALA A 424 -24.55 8.28 -4.17
N ILE A 425 -25.54 7.82 -4.96
CA ILE A 425 -25.48 6.52 -5.65
C ILE A 425 -24.35 6.52 -6.69
N GLY A 426 -24.24 7.57 -7.51
CA GLY A 426 -23.15 7.70 -8.50
C GLY A 426 -21.76 7.62 -7.87
N ILE A 427 -21.55 8.37 -6.78
CA ILE A 427 -20.31 8.34 -5.99
C ILE A 427 -20.04 6.92 -5.46
N THR A 428 -21.05 6.28 -4.85
CA THR A 428 -20.91 4.94 -4.27
C THR A 428 -20.53 3.90 -5.33
N VAL A 429 -21.16 3.93 -6.51
CA VAL A 429 -20.87 3.00 -7.62
C VAL A 429 -19.44 3.21 -8.14
N PHE A 430 -19.02 4.46 -8.33
CA PHE A 430 -17.65 4.77 -8.78
C PHE A 430 -16.59 4.30 -7.77
N LEU A 431 -16.78 4.61 -6.48
CA LEU A 431 -15.84 4.23 -5.43
C LEU A 431 -15.80 2.71 -5.23
N TYR A 432 -16.96 2.04 -5.33
CA TYR A 432 -17.06 0.58 -5.29
C TYR A 432 -16.24 -0.06 -6.42
N ALA A 433 -16.39 0.44 -7.65
CA ALA A 433 -15.58 -0.02 -8.78
C ALA A 433 -14.09 0.22 -8.56
N THR A 434 -13.73 1.42 -8.08
CA THR A 434 -12.34 1.80 -7.77
C THR A 434 -11.72 0.87 -6.72
N PHE A 435 -12.47 0.49 -5.68
CA PHE A 435 -12.02 -0.47 -4.66
C PHE A 435 -11.69 -1.85 -5.25
N ILE A 436 -12.58 -2.38 -6.08
CA ILE A 436 -12.39 -3.71 -6.72
C ILE A 436 -11.15 -3.69 -7.61
N ILE A 437 -11.01 -2.64 -8.43
CA ILE A 437 -9.86 -2.45 -9.30
C ILE A 437 -8.57 -2.39 -8.49
N TYR A 438 -8.56 -1.60 -7.42
CA TYR A 438 -7.41 -1.48 -6.53
C TYR A 438 -6.99 -2.81 -5.95
N SER A 439 -7.93 -3.57 -5.39
CA SER A 439 -7.65 -4.87 -4.80
C SER A 439 -7.18 -5.90 -5.85
N ALA A 440 -7.81 -5.92 -7.03
CA ALA A 440 -7.45 -6.83 -8.12
C ALA A 440 -6.04 -6.57 -8.64
N VAL A 441 -5.66 -5.30 -8.87
CA VAL A 441 -4.32 -4.94 -9.35
C VAL A 441 -3.26 -5.25 -8.29
N PHE A 442 -3.51 -4.90 -7.03
CA PHE A 442 -2.57 -5.18 -5.94
C PHE A 442 -2.25 -6.68 -5.82
N THR A 443 -3.29 -7.51 -5.89
CA THR A 443 -3.16 -8.95 -5.80
C THR A 443 -2.60 -9.57 -7.08
N TYR A 444 -2.93 -9.04 -8.26
CA TYR A 444 -2.40 -9.50 -9.54
C TYR A 444 -0.90 -9.20 -9.70
N LEU A 445 -0.44 -8.00 -9.33
CA LEU A 445 0.99 -7.63 -9.35
C LEU A 445 1.80 -8.51 -8.40
N ALA A 446 1.25 -8.82 -7.22
CA ALA A 446 1.91 -9.68 -6.25
C ALA A 446 2.19 -11.08 -6.82
N ASP A 447 1.23 -11.67 -7.52
CA ASP A 447 1.40 -13.01 -8.10
C ASP A 447 2.27 -12.99 -9.38
N CYS A 448 2.14 -11.97 -10.24
CA CYS A 448 2.86 -11.94 -11.52
C CYS A 448 4.37 -11.74 -11.39
N TYR A 449 4.80 -11.02 -10.35
CA TYR A 449 6.19 -10.62 -10.14
C TYR A 449 6.89 -11.43 -9.03
N GLY A 450 6.16 -12.24 -8.25
CA GLY A 450 6.71 -13.18 -7.28
C GLY A 450 7.80 -12.55 -6.39
N PRO A 451 9.08 -12.96 -6.49
CA PRO A 451 10.20 -12.36 -5.75
C PRO A 451 10.34 -10.84 -5.92
N PHE A 452 9.94 -10.30 -7.08
CA PHE A 452 10.03 -8.87 -7.41
C PHE A 452 8.71 -8.10 -7.15
N ALA A 453 7.71 -8.75 -6.54
CA ALA A 453 6.40 -8.18 -6.26
C ALA A 453 6.46 -6.88 -5.44
N SER A 454 7.34 -6.83 -4.44
CA SER A 454 7.48 -5.66 -3.56
C SER A 454 7.83 -4.39 -4.35
N SER A 455 8.78 -4.50 -5.29
CA SER A 455 9.19 -3.36 -6.13
C SER A 455 8.12 -2.94 -7.13
N ALA A 456 7.37 -3.89 -7.70
CA ALA A 456 6.25 -3.58 -8.59
C ALA A 456 5.11 -2.85 -7.84
N LEU A 457 4.77 -3.31 -6.63
CA LEU A 457 3.77 -2.67 -5.77
C LEU A 457 4.21 -1.27 -5.29
N ALA A 458 5.50 -1.10 -5.02
CA ALA A 458 6.07 0.20 -4.68
C ALA A 458 5.94 1.20 -5.85
N GLY A 459 6.24 0.77 -7.09
CA GLY A 459 6.06 1.59 -8.29
C GLY A 459 4.60 1.98 -8.54
N GLN A 460 3.68 1.03 -8.33
CA GLN A 460 2.23 1.29 -8.36
C GLN A 460 1.82 2.34 -7.34
N SER A 461 2.27 2.21 -6.08
CA SER A 461 1.95 3.15 -5.03
C SER A 461 2.48 4.56 -5.34
N LEU A 462 3.69 4.67 -5.88
CA LEU A 462 4.30 5.94 -6.26
C LEU A 462 3.45 6.68 -7.32
N LEU A 463 3.12 6.01 -8.43
CA LEU A 463 2.29 6.60 -9.50
C LEU A 463 0.93 7.05 -8.99
N ARG A 464 0.30 6.21 -8.14
CA ARG A 464 -0.98 6.50 -7.52
C ARG A 464 -0.94 7.79 -6.69
N ASN A 465 0.10 7.95 -5.89
CA ASN A 465 0.27 9.11 -5.03
C ASN A 465 0.68 10.38 -5.81
N ILE A 466 1.45 10.25 -6.89
CA ILE A 466 1.73 11.35 -7.82
C ILE A 466 0.43 11.84 -8.49
N ALA A 467 -0.45 10.92 -8.89
CA ALA A 467 -1.75 11.30 -9.45
C ALA A 467 -2.64 11.99 -8.39
N ALA A 468 -2.70 11.48 -7.15
CA ALA A 468 -3.39 12.16 -6.04
C ALA A 468 -2.81 13.55 -5.72
N MET A 469 -1.52 13.78 -5.95
CA MET A 469 -0.91 15.11 -5.82
C MET A 469 -1.32 16.02 -6.97
N ALA A 470 -1.24 15.54 -8.22
CA ALA A 470 -1.43 16.38 -9.40
C ALA A 470 -2.90 16.77 -9.66
N PHE A 471 -3.83 15.85 -9.42
CA PHE A 471 -5.23 16.00 -9.80
C PHE A 471 -5.96 17.14 -9.08
N PRO A 472 -5.86 17.28 -7.73
CA PRO A 472 -6.45 18.41 -7.02
C PRO A 472 -5.99 19.79 -7.53
N LEU A 473 -4.73 19.93 -7.95
CA LEU A 473 -4.14 21.23 -8.30
C LEU A 473 -4.80 21.93 -9.50
N PHE A 474 -5.45 21.19 -10.40
CA PHE A 474 -6.18 21.77 -11.54
C PHE A 474 -7.71 21.64 -11.43
N THR A 475 -8.20 21.03 -10.35
CA THR A 475 -9.60 20.62 -10.21
C THR A 475 -10.54 21.84 -10.18
N GLN A 476 -10.20 22.87 -9.43
CA GLN A 476 -10.97 24.11 -9.34
C GLN A 476 -11.06 24.83 -10.69
N GLN A 477 -9.93 25.01 -11.37
CA GLN A 477 -9.85 25.68 -12.67
C GLN A 477 -10.65 24.90 -13.72
N MET A 478 -10.60 23.57 -13.66
CA MET A 478 -11.38 22.70 -14.53
C MET A 478 -12.88 22.83 -14.25
N PHE A 479 -13.33 22.76 -12.99
CA PHE A 479 -14.75 22.89 -12.66
C PHE A 479 -15.32 24.27 -12.96
N THR A 480 -14.53 25.32 -12.78
CA THR A 480 -14.94 26.70 -13.09
C THR A 480 -15.14 26.90 -14.59
N ARG A 481 -14.28 26.32 -15.44
CA ARG A 481 -14.34 26.49 -16.90
C ARG A 481 -15.27 25.50 -17.61
N LEU A 482 -15.23 24.23 -17.21
CA LEU A 482 -16.00 23.17 -17.87
C LEU A 482 -17.38 22.97 -17.22
N THR A 483 -17.66 23.54 -16.05
CA THR A 483 -18.81 23.20 -15.18
C THR A 483 -18.74 21.77 -14.63
N PHE A 484 -19.41 21.51 -13.51
CA PHE A 484 -19.42 20.20 -12.85
C PHE A 484 -19.82 19.05 -13.79
N LYS A 485 -20.81 19.31 -14.64
CA LYS A 485 -21.36 18.32 -15.57
C LYS A 485 -20.31 17.84 -16.58
N TRP A 486 -19.68 18.76 -17.31
CA TRP A 486 -18.74 18.35 -18.36
C TRP A 486 -17.38 17.93 -17.81
N ALA A 487 -16.93 18.49 -16.69
CA ALA A 487 -15.73 18.02 -16.00
C ALA A 487 -15.86 16.55 -15.58
N ASN A 488 -16.98 16.17 -14.94
CA ASN A 488 -17.20 14.78 -14.53
C ASN A 488 -17.50 13.86 -15.74
N THR A 489 -18.14 14.37 -16.80
CA THR A 489 -18.33 13.63 -18.06
C THR A 489 -16.99 13.35 -18.75
N LEU A 490 -16.04 14.29 -18.73
CA LEU A 490 -14.69 14.10 -19.26
C LEU A 490 -13.98 12.95 -18.54
N PHE A 491 -14.04 12.91 -17.20
CA PHE A 491 -13.50 11.78 -16.44
C PHE A 491 -14.19 10.46 -16.79
N GLY A 492 -15.52 10.45 -16.97
CA GLY A 492 -16.27 9.29 -17.45
C GLY A 492 -15.82 8.82 -18.85
N CYS A 493 -15.60 9.73 -19.79
CA CYS A 493 -15.11 9.40 -21.14
C CYS A 493 -13.70 8.81 -21.12
N ILE A 494 -12.79 9.36 -20.31
CA ILE A 494 -11.44 8.81 -20.15
C ILE A 494 -11.52 7.42 -19.47
N ALA A 495 -12.36 7.27 -18.45
CA ALA A 495 -12.61 5.97 -17.82
C ALA A 495 -13.16 4.92 -18.80
N CYS A 496 -14.03 5.31 -19.74
CA CYS A 496 -14.48 4.44 -20.84
C CYS A 496 -13.35 4.04 -21.77
N LEU A 497 -12.45 4.97 -22.11
CA LEU A 497 -11.29 4.70 -22.96
C LEU A 497 -10.35 3.67 -22.31
N MET A 498 -10.32 3.66 -20.97
CA MET A 498 -9.53 2.73 -20.16
C MET A 498 -10.26 1.42 -19.82
N MET A 499 -11.56 1.32 -20.11
CA MET A 499 -12.38 0.12 -19.87
C MET A 499 -11.81 -1.17 -20.48
N PRO A 500 -11.20 -1.18 -21.68
CA PRO A 500 -10.68 -2.41 -22.28
C PRO A 500 -9.48 -3.03 -21.54
N ILE A 501 -8.80 -2.29 -20.65
CA ILE A 501 -7.53 -2.73 -20.04
C ILE A 501 -7.68 -4.05 -19.27
N PRO A 502 -8.64 -4.23 -18.35
CA PRO A 502 -8.80 -5.49 -17.61
C PRO A 502 -9.23 -6.64 -18.50
N PHE A 503 -10.05 -6.38 -19.54
CA PHE A 503 -10.46 -7.40 -20.50
C PHE A 503 -9.27 -7.92 -21.30
N ILE A 504 -8.39 -7.02 -21.76
CA ILE A 504 -7.17 -7.41 -22.48
C ILE A 504 -6.26 -8.24 -21.58
N LEU A 505 -6.08 -7.87 -20.31
CA LEU A 505 -5.29 -8.66 -19.36
C LEU A 505 -5.92 -10.03 -19.07
N PHE A 506 -7.25 -10.09 -18.97
CA PHE A 506 -7.96 -11.34 -18.71
C PHE A 506 -7.85 -12.35 -19.87
N PHE A 507 -7.91 -11.90 -21.13
CA PHE A 507 -7.84 -12.78 -22.30
C PHE A 507 -6.42 -13.01 -22.82
N TYR A 508 -5.57 -11.99 -22.78
CA TYR A 508 -4.23 -12.03 -23.37
C TYR A 508 -3.10 -12.07 -22.32
N GLY A 509 -3.41 -12.11 -21.03
CA GLY A 509 -2.47 -12.11 -19.90
C GLY A 509 -1.25 -13.03 -20.10
N PRO A 510 -1.43 -14.33 -20.39
CA PRO A 510 -0.31 -15.25 -20.55
C PRO A 510 0.64 -14.90 -21.71
N ARG A 511 0.08 -14.48 -22.86
CA ARG A 511 0.85 -14.06 -24.05
C ARG A 511 1.59 -12.73 -23.82
N ILE A 512 1.06 -11.90 -22.93
CA ILE A 512 1.65 -10.61 -22.56
C ILE A 512 2.78 -10.84 -21.56
N ARG A 513 2.53 -11.65 -20.52
CA ARG A 513 3.54 -11.98 -19.51
C ARG A 513 4.74 -12.71 -20.10
N SER A 514 4.53 -13.59 -21.09
CA SER A 514 5.62 -14.30 -21.77
C SER A 514 6.60 -13.38 -22.51
N LYS A 515 6.25 -12.10 -22.71
CA LYS A 515 7.12 -11.08 -23.33
C LYS A 515 7.88 -10.23 -22.31
N SER A 516 7.54 -10.26 -21.01
CA SER A 516 8.28 -9.53 -19.97
C SER A 516 9.49 -10.33 -19.50
N ARG A 517 10.64 -9.67 -19.32
CA ARG A 517 11.88 -10.32 -18.87
C ARG A 517 11.73 -10.86 -17.44
N PHE A 518 11.17 -10.06 -16.53
CA PHE A 518 10.95 -10.45 -15.14
C PHE A 518 9.88 -11.53 -14.97
N SER A 519 8.74 -11.40 -15.66
CA SER A 519 7.70 -12.44 -15.56
C SER A 519 8.18 -13.76 -16.18
N ARG A 520 9.02 -13.73 -17.23
CA ARG A 520 9.71 -14.92 -17.74
C ARG A 520 10.64 -15.55 -16.71
N MET A 521 11.43 -14.77 -15.98
CA MET A 521 12.31 -15.30 -14.92
C MET A 521 11.50 -16.00 -13.82
N VAL A 522 10.35 -15.44 -13.42
CA VAL A 522 9.45 -16.08 -12.46
C VAL A 522 8.81 -17.34 -13.03
N MET A 523 8.32 -17.32 -14.27
CA MET A 523 7.75 -18.50 -14.93
C MET A 523 8.78 -19.63 -15.10
N MET A 524 10.03 -19.30 -15.42
CA MET A 524 11.13 -20.27 -15.51
C MET A 524 11.45 -20.88 -14.13
N ALA A 525 11.37 -20.09 -13.06
CA ALA A 525 11.52 -20.58 -11.70
C ALA A 525 10.34 -21.47 -11.25
N GLU A 526 9.10 -21.13 -11.61
CA GLU A 526 7.94 -21.97 -11.33
C GLU A 526 7.98 -23.30 -12.10
N GLN A 527 8.43 -23.28 -13.37
CA GLN A 527 8.60 -24.48 -14.19
C GLN A 527 9.72 -25.40 -13.70
N SER A 528 10.82 -24.86 -13.16
CA SER A 528 11.90 -25.69 -12.60
C SER A 528 11.53 -26.37 -11.28
N ILE A 529 10.60 -25.78 -10.52
CA ILE A 529 10.01 -26.38 -9.31
C ILE A 529 8.93 -27.40 -9.67
N GLY A 530 8.08 -27.10 -10.66
CA GLY A 530 7.02 -27.99 -11.14
C GLY A 530 7.50 -29.22 -11.93
N GLY A 531 8.72 -29.18 -12.48
CA GLY A 531 9.34 -30.31 -13.19
C GLY A 531 9.92 -31.41 -12.28
N LYS A 532 9.77 -31.28 -10.95
CA LYS A 532 10.18 -32.29 -9.96
C LYS A 532 8.98 -32.94 -9.21
N ALA A 533 7.78 -32.80 -9.75
CA ALA A 533 6.57 -33.45 -9.22
C ALA A 533 6.25 -34.75 -9.97
#